data_AF-A0AA38JDJ3-F1
#
_entry.id   AF-A0AA38JDJ3-F1
#
_cell.length_a   1.000
_cell.length_b   1.000
_cell.length_c   1.000
_cell.angle_alpha   90.00
_cell.angle_beta   90.00
_cell.angle_gamma   90.00
#
_symmetry.space_group_name_H-M   'P 1'
#
loop_
_entity.id
_entity.type
_entity.pdbx_description
1 polymer ?
#
loop_
_entity_poly.entity_id
_entity_poly.type
_entity_poly.pdbx_seq_one_letter_code
_entity_poly.pdbx_strand_id
1 'polypeptide(L)'
;VSVPLNTGTVGGIVSRTKLRLPTNLTFNDFFSRICAHMDLDPVSACISYKIVPGQRARDIPYQISNKEEYRAAVTNIVDRINWARTREVFMEILNLVCKLILFCKNLLTIFKDPPRCTVEARGMKCTNQVNDEILNTNLNFNKQLRELQEHLQCQKHRGHHCYIDPITADHRELDIATQTHWAKLIFLNQASLERLPNNLIFGHKRTKRAHVSQNSSSNAPPIHVHLNGV
;
A
#
# COMPACT_ATOMS: atom_id res chain seq x y z
N VAL A 1 -19.60 15.76 1.78
CA VAL A 1 -18.77 14.52 1.74
C VAL A 1 -18.48 14.20 0.27
N SER A 2 -17.28 13.74 -0.08
CA SER A 2 -16.92 13.29 -1.43
C SER A 2 -16.78 11.77 -1.41
N VAL A 3 -17.52 11.08 -2.28
CA VAL A 3 -17.64 9.61 -2.27
C VAL A 3 -17.20 9.07 -3.63
N PRO A 4 -16.31 8.06 -3.68
CA PRO A 4 -15.89 7.43 -4.92
C PRO A 4 -16.95 6.45 -5.42
N LEU A 5 -17.29 6.51 -6.71
CA LEU A 5 -18.18 5.58 -7.40
C LEU A 5 -17.37 4.46 -8.06
N ASN A 6 -18.04 3.35 -8.37
CA ASN A 6 -17.49 2.20 -9.11
C ASN A 6 -16.29 1.54 -8.42
N THR A 7 -16.20 1.63 -7.09
CA THR A 7 -15.08 1.02 -6.36
C THR A 7 -15.23 -0.49 -6.21
N GLY A 8 -16.46 -1.03 -6.29
CA GLY A 8 -16.72 -2.47 -6.27
C GLY A 8 -16.37 -3.21 -7.56
N THR A 9 -16.26 -2.51 -8.70
CA THR A 9 -16.01 -3.12 -10.02
C THR A 9 -14.53 -3.13 -10.38
N VAL A 10 -13.96 -4.33 -10.60
CA VAL A 10 -12.57 -4.51 -11.02
C VAL A 10 -12.37 -3.92 -12.43
N GLY A 11 -11.56 -2.86 -12.55
CA GLY A 11 -11.27 -2.19 -13.82
C GLY A 11 -12.19 -1.02 -14.16
N GLY A 12 -13.14 -0.66 -13.28
CA GLY A 12 -13.98 0.52 -13.45
C GLY A 12 -13.21 1.83 -13.30
N ILE A 13 -13.62 2.86 -14.05
CA ILE A 13 -13.11 4.22 -13.87
C ILE A 13 -13.73 4.79 -12.58
N VAL A 14 -12.88 5.08 -11.59
CA VAL A 14 -13.29 5.66 -10.32
C VAL A 14 -13.68 7.12 -10.54
N SER A 15 -14.99 7.38 -10.56
CA SER A 15 -15.55 8.72 -10.55
C SER A 15 -15.82 9.17 -9.11
N ARG A 16 -15.98 10.47 -8.85
CA ARG A 16 -16.25 11.00 -7.51
C ARG A 16 -17.48 11.89 -7.51
N THR A 17 -18.32 11.72 -6.51
CA THR A 17 -19.57 12.47 -6.35
C THR A 17 -19.59 13.18 -5.01
N LYS A 18 -19.98 14.46 -5.02
CA LYS A 18 -20.20 15.24 -3.79
C LYS A 18 -21.59 14.95 -3.25
N LEU A 19 -21.65 14.40 -2.04
CA LEU A 19 -22.86 14.05 -1.32
C LEU A 19 -23.07 15.01 -0.13
N ARG A 20 -24.24 15.62 -0.06
CA ARG A 20 -24.66 16.47 1.06
C ARG A 20 -25.37 15.60 2.09
N LEU A 21 -24.75 15.43 3.25
CA LEU A 21 -25.29 14.65 4.36
C LEU A 21 -25.48 15.57 5.56
N PRO A 22 -26.60 15.45 6.30
CA PRO A 22 -26.80 16.22 7.51
C PRO A 22 -25.87 15.70 8.63
N THR A 23 -25.44 16.60 9.52
CA THR A 23 -24.44 16.32 10.56
C THR A 23 -25.00 15.52 11.75
N ASN A 24 -26.32 15.49 11.91
CA ASN A 24 -27.03 14.75 12.96
C ASN A 24 -27.38 13.30 12.57
N LEU A 25 -26.88 12.84 11.43
CA LEU A 25 -27.20 11.52 10.88
C LEU A 25 -26.55 10.40 11.71
N THR A 26 -27.26 9.28 11.92
CA THR A 26 -26.74 8.16 12.71
C THR A 26 -25.61 7.43 11.96
N PHE A 27 -24.72 6.74 12.69
CA PHE A 27 -23.65 5.96 12.06
C PHE A 27 -24.20 4.93 11.06
N ASN A 28 -25.26 4.19 11.43
CA ASN A 28 -25.85 3.16 10.58
C ASN A 28 -26.45 3.74 9.30
N ASP A 29 -27.16 4.86 9.39
CA ASP A 29 -27.70 5.54 8.21
C ASP A 29 -26.58 6.08 7.33
N PHE A 30 -25.52 6.60 7.94
CA PHE A 30 -24.38 7.17 7.23
C PHE A 30 -23.68 6.08 6.46
N PHE A 31 -23.33 4.99 7.15
CA PHE A 31 -22.64 3.85 6.59
C PHE A 31 -23.48 3.20 5.48
N SER A 32 -24.78 3.00 5.70
CA SER A 32 -25.69 2.41 4.70
C SER A 32 -25.79 3.28 3.45
N ARG A 33 -25.93 4.60 3.59
CA ARG A 33 -25.98 5.52 2.44
C ARG A 33 -24.67 5.53 1.67
N ILE A 34 -23.54 5.56 2.38
CA ILE A 34 -22.21 5.53 1.76
C ILE A 34 -21.97 4.20 1.03
N CYS A 35 -22.31 3.06 1.63
CA CYS A 35 -22.19 1.75 1.00
C CYS A 35 -23.08 1.63 -0.23
N ALA A 36 -24.36 2.04 -0.12
CA ALA A 36 -25.29 2.07 -1.24
C ALA A 36 -24.77 2.95 -2.39
N HIS A 37 -24.15 4.08 -2.07
CA HIS A 37 -23.62 4.98 -3.09
C HIS A 37 -22.30 4.52 -3.73
N MET A 38 -21.56 3.63 -3.06
CA MET A 38 -20.32 3.03 -3.56
C MET A 38 -20.55 1.65 -4.21
N ASP A 39 -21.80 1.16 -4.23
CA ASP A 39 -22.19 -0.19 -4.60
C ASP A 39 -21.40 -1.27 -3.83
N LEU A 40 -21.27 -1.07 -2.52
CA LEU A 40 -20.58 -1.99 -1.62
C LEU A 40 -21.55 -2.75 -0.72
N ASP A 41 -21.21 -4.00 -0.44
CA ASP A 41 -21.89 -4.79 0.58
C ASP A 41 -21.51 -4.29 1.99
N PRO A 42 -22.48 -3.90 2.83
CA PRO A 42 -22.21 -3.37 4.17
C PRO A 42 -21.43 -4.30 5.09
N VAL A 43 -21.52 -5.62 4.90
CA VAL A 43 -20.86 -6.61 5.76
C VAL A 43 -19.36 -6.68 5.49
N SER A 44 -18.96 -6.52 4.22
CA SER A 44 -17.56 -6.58 3.78
C SER A 44 -16.91 -5.21 3.58
N ALA A 45 -17.70 -4.13 3.63
CA ALA A 45 -17.22 -2.78 3.42
C ALA A 45 -16.34 -2.29 4.59
N CYS A 46 -15.12 -1.88 4.28
CA CYS A 46 -14.26 -1.13 5.20
C CYS A 46 -14.06 0.28 4.64
N ILE A 47 -14.58 1.28 5.34
CA ILE A 47 -14.47 2.69 4.91
C ILE A 47 -13.45 3.45 5.74
N SER A 48 -12.78 4.37 5.08
CA SER A 48 -11.89 5.34 5.71
C SER A 48 -12.19 6.73 5.16
N TYR A 49 -11.72 7.76 5.86
CA TYR A 49 -11.87 9.13 5.44
C TYR A 49 -10.57 9.93 5.51
N LYS A 50 -10.54 10.98 4.71
CA LYS A 50 -9.59 12.08 4.82
C LYS A 50 -10.32 13.40 4.89
N ILE A 51 -9.74 14.38 5.58
CA ILE A 51 -10.27 15.75 5.58
C ILE A 51 -9.44 16.61 4.63
N VAL A 52 -10.13 17.23 3.67
CA VAL A 52 -9.55 18.10 2.66
C VAL A 52 -10.13 19.51 2.84
N PRO A 53 -9.32 20.58 2.79
CA PRO A 53 -7.86 20.61 2.75
C PRO A 53 -7.24 20.34 4.13
N GLY A 54 -6.06 19.72 4.17
CA GLY A 54 -5.27 19.59 5.40
C GLY A 54 -4.41 18.35 5.45
N GLN A 55 -4.90 17.23 4.90
CA GLN A 55 -4.13 15.99 4.83
C GLN A 55 -3.42 15.84 3.49
N ARG A 56 -2.16 15.42 3.55
CA ARG A 56 -1.34 15.12 2.37
C ARG A 56 -1.80 13.78 1.77
N ALA A 57 -1.50 13.58 0.49
CA ALA A 57 -1.82 12.34 -0.22
C ALA A 57 -1.25 11.09 0.48
N ARG A 58 -0.07 11.22 1.11
CA ARG A 58 0.64 10.14 1.81
C ARG A 58 0.16 9.86 3.24
N ASP A 59 -0.59 10.77 3.85
CA ASP A 59 -1.04 10.59 5.23
C ASP A 59 -1.98 9.39 5.32
N ILE A 60 -1.92 8.66 6.43
CA ILE A 60 -2.75 7.48 6.65
C ILE A 60 -4.21 7.94 6.79
N PRO A 61 -5.16 7.38 5.99
CA PRO A 61 -6.57 7.66 6.14
C PRO A 61 -7.07 7.21 7.52
N TYR A 62 -7.98 7.97 8.13
CA TYR A 62 -8.64 7.56 9.36
C TYR A 62 -9.73 6.53 9.05
N GLN A 63 -9.82 5.47 9.83
CA GLN A 63 -10.87 4.46 9.65
C GLN A 63 -12.17 4.91 10.33
N ILE A 64 -13.31 4.47 9.80
CA ILE A 64 -14.63 4.62 10.45
C ILE A 64 -15.26 3.23 10.55
N SER A 65 -15.05 2.57 11.68
CA SER A 65 -15.58 1.22 11.95
C SER A 65 -16.71 1.24 12.97
N ASN A 66 -16.73 2.22 13.86
CA ASN A 66 -17.67 2.31 14.97
C ASN A 66 -18.32 3.69 15.07
N LYS A 67 -19.33 3.78 15.94
CA LYS A 67 -20.11 4.99 16.18
C LYS A 67 -19.26 6.10 16.83
N GLU A 68 -18.33 5.76 17.72
CA GLU A 68 -17.45 6.75 18.36
C GLU A 68 -16.52 7.43 17.35
N GLU A 69 -15.87 6.66 16.48
CA GLU A 69 -14.99 7.14 15.41
C GLU A 69 -15.77 8.03 14.43
N TYR A 70 -16.99 7.62 14.07
CA TYR A 70 -17.86 8.43 13.23
C TYR A 70 -18.20 9.77 13.89
N ARG A 71 -18.58 9.75 15.18
CA ARG A 71 -18.88 10.99 15.92
C ARG A 71 -17.65 11.90 15.99
N ALA A 72 -16.48 11.34 16.30
CA ALA A 72 -15.23 12.08 16.31
C ALA A 72 -14.89 12.66 14.93
N ALA A 73 -15.12 11.91 13.86
CA ALA A 73 -14.92 12.37 12.48
C ALA A 73 -15.85 13.54 12.13
N VAL A 74 -17.13 13.45 12.49
CA VAL A 74 -18.13 14.51 12.28
C VAL A 74 -17.79 15.76 13.08
N THR A 75 -17.42 15.63 14.35
CA THR A 75 -16.99 16.77 15.18
C THR A 75 -15.76 17.45 14.57
N ASN A 76 -14.73 16.67 14.22
CA ASN A 76 -13.48 17.19 13.64
C ASN A 76 -13.74 17.94 12.32
N ILE A 77 -14.61 17.42 11.44
CA ILE A 77 -14.92 18.13 10.20
C ILE A 77 -15.75 19.38 10.44
N VAL A 78 -16.74 19.36 11.33
CA VAL A 78 -17.56 20.54 11.66
C VAL A 78 -16.69 21.62 12.25
N ASP A 79 -15.78 21.27 13.17
CA ASP A 79 -14.80 22.20 13.71
C ASP A 79 -13.98 22.81 12.57
N ARG A 80 -13.39 21.98 11.70
CA ARG A 80 -12.60 22.50 10.58
C ARG A 80 -13.39 23.38 9.62
N ILE A 81 -14.67 23.08 9.38
CA ILE A 81 -15.56 23.94 8.60
C ILE A 81 -15.73 25.30 9.31
N ASN A 82 -15.98 25.31 10.62
CA ASN A 82 -16.15 26.54 11.39
C ASN A 82 -14.86 27.39 11.44
N TRP A 83 -13.70 26.75 11.49
CA TRP A 83 -12.40 27.43 11.48
C TRP A 83 -11.98 27.90 10.08
N ALA A 84 -12.49 27.30 9.01
CA ALA A 84 -12.12 27.62 7.65
C ALA A 84 -12.79 28.92 7.18
N ARG A 85 -11.97 29.94 6.88
CA ARG A 85 -12.46 31.25 6.43
C ARG A 85 -12.71 31.35 4.92
N THR A 86 -11.92 30.62 4.12
CA THR A 86 -11.86 30.86 2.66
C THR A 86 -11.86 29.58 1.83
N ARG A 87 -11.66 28.40 2.42
CA ARG A 87 -11.53 27.13 1.69
C ARG A 87 -12.68 26.19 2.03
N GLU A 88 -13.23 25.54 1.01
CA GLU A 88 -14.23 24.50 1.18
C GLU A 88 -13.59 23.29 1.88
N VAL A 89 -14.05 22.98 3.10
CA VAL A 89 -13.63 21.78 3.84
C VAL A 89 -14.64 20.67 3.61
N PHE A 90 -14.17 19.49 3.21
CA PHE A 90 -15.02 18.32 3.03
C PHE A 90 -14.31 17.02 3.44
N MET A 91 -15.12 16.02 3.77
CA MET A 91 -14.68 14.66 4.08
C MET A 91 -14.61 13.87 2.78
N GLU A 92 -13.45 13.31 2.44
CA GLU A 92 -13.24 12.41 1.32
C GLU A 92 -13.26 10.97 1.82
N ILE A 93 -14.23 10.19 1.34
CA ILE A 93 -14.40 8.78 1.69
C ILE A 93 -13.54 7.91 0.78
N LEU A 94 -12.99 6.84 1.35
CA LEU A 94 -12.07 5.93 0.71
C LEU A 94 -12.43 4.51 1.09
N ASN A 95 -12.60 3.64 0.09
CA ASN A 95 -12.76 2.21 0.31
C ASN A 95 -11.40 1.56 0.62
N LEU A 96 -11.25 0.98 1.82
CA LEU A 96 -10.03 0.31 2.26
C LEU A 96 -9.83 -1.06 1.59
N VAL A 97 -10.90 -1.73 1.18
CA VAL A 97 -10.83 -3.02 0.47
C VAL A 97 -10.09 -2.84 -0.85
N CYS A 98 -10.35 -1.74 -1.57
CA CYS A 98 -9.61 -1.39 -2.79
C CYS A 98 -8.17 -0.97 -2.50
N LYS A 99 -7.88 -0.39 -1.33
CA LYS A 99 -6.52 0.05 -0.99
C LYS A 99 -5.62 -1.10 -0.57
N LEU A 100 -6.10 -2.16 0.08
CA LEU A 100 -5.28 -3.36 0.28
C LEU A 100 -4.82 -3.95 -1.07
N ILE A 101 -5.72 -4.00 -2.05
CA ILE A 101 -5.41 -4.46 -3.41
C ILE A 101 -4.44 -3.49 -4.13
N LEU A 102 -4.62 -2.18 -3.97
CA LEU A 102 -3.74 -1.17 -4.58
C LEU A 102 -2.40 -0.98 -3.86
N PHE A 103 -2.31 -1.22 -2.55
CA PHE A 103 -1.07 -1.18 -1.78
C PHE A 103 -0.15 -2.33 -2.22
N CYS A 104 -0.73 -3.51 -2.47
CA CYS A 104 -0.01 -4.62 -3.11
C CYS A 104 0.48 -4.27 -4.53
N LYS A 105 -0.27 -3.45 -5.30
CA LYS A 105 0.15 -3.02 -6.64
C LYS A 105 1.16 -1.87 -6.64
N ASN A 106 1.09 -0.93 -5.69
CA ASN A 106 2.04 0.19 -5.57
C ASN A 106 3.34 -0.19 -4.88
N LEU A 107 3.36 -1.24 -4.05
CA LEU A 107 4.63 -1.84 -3.62
C LEU A 107 5.41 -2.41 -4.82
N LEU A 108 4.75 -2.90 -5.86
CA LEU A 108 5.40 -3.37 -7.09
C LEU A 108 5.96 -2.25 -7.98
N THR A 109 5.55 -0.99 -7.80
CA THR A 109 6.03 0.15 -8.61
C THR A 109 7.13 0.96 -7.93
N ILE A 110 7.28 0.88 -6.60
CA ILE A 110 8.40 1.52 -5.87
C ILE A 110 9.74 0.79 -6.13
N PHE A 111 9.70 -0.48 -6.54
CA PHE A 111 10.92 -1.25 -6.88
C PHE A 111 11.43 -1.05 -8.32
N LYS A 112 10.90 -0.09 -9.09
CA LYS A 112 11.30 0.06 -10.50
C LYS A 112 12.49 0.96 -10.77
N ASP A 113 12.94 1.81 -9.85
CA ASP A 113 14.20 2.55 -10.04
C ASP A 113 14.89 2.82 -8.68
N PRO A 114 16.10 2.28 -8.45
CA PRO A 114 16.92 2.75 -7.34
C PRO A 114 17.45 4.16 -7.68
N PRO A 115 17.29 5.17 -6.80
CA PRO A 115 18.06 6.40 -6.97
C PRO A 115 19.54 6.05 -6.78
N ARG A 116 20.33 6.27 -7.85
CA ARG A 116 21.79 6.30 -7.75
C ARG A 116 22.18 7.47 -6.85
N CYS A 117 22.39 7.20 -5.57
CA CYS A 117 23.09 8.12 -4.68
C CYS A 117 24.59 7.88 -4.83
N THR A 118 25.25 8.75 -5.58
CA THR A 118 26.69 8.91 -5.53
C THR A 118 27.04 9.97 -4.48
N VAL A 119 28.10 9.68 -3.72
CA VAL A 119 29.05 10.60 -3.05
C VAL A 119 28.74 11.04 -1.60
N GLU A 120 29.54 10.45 -0.70
CA GLU A 120 30.26 11.02 0.47
C GLU A 120 29.58 11.36 1.83
N ALA A 121 29.96 10.53 2.82
CA ALA A 121 30.48 10.83 4.16
C ALA A 121 30.07 12.15 4.87
N ARG A 122 29.51 12.01 6.08
CA ARG A 122 30.22 12.20 7.36
C ARG A 122 29.30 11.84 8.54
N GLY A 123 29.90 11.21 9.55
CA GLY A 123 29.19 10.56 10.65
C GLY A 123 28.41 11.49 11.56
N MET A 124 27.37 10.94 12.18
CA MET A 124 26.87 11.46 13.45
C MET A 124 26.33 10.30 14.29
N LYS A 125 26.99 10.10 15.41
CA LYS A 125 26.63 9.21 16.51
C LYS A 125 25.52 9.93 17.28
N CYS A 126 24.32 9.36 17.39
CA CYS A 126 23.35 9.80 18.38
C CYS A 126 22.82 8.60 19.18
N THR A 127 23.00 8.76 20.47
CA THR A 127 22.74 7.88 21.60
C THR A 127 21.24 7.78 21.95
N ASN A 128 20.94 6.75 22.73
CA ASN A 128 19.66 6.31 23.26
C ASN A 128 18.79 7.38 23.96
N GLN A 129 17.50 7.00 24.05
CA GLN A 129 16.43 7.44 24.97
C GLN A 129 15.66 8.72 24.64
N VAL A 130 14.48 8.55 24.03
CA VAL A 130 13.26 9.29 24.39
C VAL A 130 12.04 8.36 24.23
N ASN A 131 11.35 8.10 25.34
CA ASN A 131 9.99 7.56 25.53
C ASN A 131 9.21 7.04 24.31
N ASP A 132 9.10 5.71 24.21
CA ASP A 132 8.13 4.97 23.40
C ASP A 132 6.74 4.92 24.07
N GLU A 133 6.10 6.08 24.25
CA GLU A 133 4.76 6.16 24.84
C GLU A 133 3.75 6.98 24.01
N ILE A 134 3.88 6.98 22.68
CA ILE A 134 2.89 7.62 21.81
C ILE A 134 2.58 6.74 20.59
N LEU A 135 1.38 6.12 20.62
CA LEU A 135 0.65 5.48 19.52
C LEU A 135 1.26 4.21 18.88
N ASN A 136 1.23 3.08 19.60
CA ASN A 136 1.35 1.76 18.99
C ASN A 136 -0.04 1.14 18.70
N THR A 137 -0.67 1.60 17.62
CA THR A 137 -1.44 0.71 16.72
C THR A 137 -0.58 0.36 15.48
N ASN A 138 0.74 0.46 15.59
CA ASN A 138 1.67 -0.29 14.74
C ASN A 138 1.58 -1.74 15.18
N LEU A 139 0.96 -2.59 14.36
CA LEU A 139 0.96 -4.04 14.55
C LEU A 139 2.42 -4.49 14.60
N ASN A 140 2.94 -4.73 15.81
CA ASN A 140 4.33 -5.05 16.04
C ASN A 140 4.54 -6.56 15.79
N PHE A 141 4.85 -6.90 14.54
CA PHE A 141 5.15 -8.29 14.13
C PHE A 141 6.65 -8.63 14.22
N ASN A 142 7.47 -7.77 14.84
CA ASN A 142 8.91 -7.97 14.92
C ASN A 142 9.27 -9.25 15.70
N LYS A 143 8.45 -9.63 16.69
CA LYS A 143 8.61 -10.91 17.42
C LYS A 143 8.48 -12.10 16.47
N GLN A 144 7.41 -12.13 15.67
CA GLN A 144 7.14 -13.20 14.70
C GLN A 144 8.20 -13.23 13.59
N LEU A 145 8.70 -12.05 13.17
CA LEU A 145 9.78 -11.98 12.18
C LEU A 145 11.07 -12.60 12.71
N ARG A 146 11.44 -12.30 13.97
CA ARG A 146 12.64 -12.86 14.59
C ARG A 146 12.53 -14.38 14.77
N GLU A 147 11.40 -14.85 15.30
CA GLU A 147 11.13 -16.29 15.46
C GLU A 147 11.18 -17.02 14.11
N LEU A 148 10.61 -16.41 13.06
CA LEU A 148 10.65 -16.97 11.71
C LEU A 148 12.08 -17.01 11.13
N GLN A 149 12.88 -15.95 11.33
CA GLN A 149 14.27 -15.91 10.88
C GLN A 149 15.15 -16.94 11.58
N GLU A 150 14.99 -17.09 12.90
CA GLU A 150 15.67 -18.13 13.68
C GLU A 150 15.28 -19.53 13.17
N HIS A 151 14.01 -19.77 12.84
CA HIS A 151 13.55 -21.04 12.29
C HIS A 151 14.08 -21.34 10.88
N LEU A 152 14.16 -20.32 10.02
CA LEU A 152 14.60 -20.47 8.62
C LEU A 152 16.12 -20.40 8.45
N GLN A 153 16.89 -20.27 9.53
CA GLN A 153 18.33 -20.12 9.45
C GLN A 153 18.96 -21.36 8.79
N CYS A 154 19.55 -21.16 7.62
CA CYS A 154 20.05 -22.26 6.82
C CYS A 154 21.49 -22.61 7.20
N GLN A 155 21.76 -23.90 7.49
CA GLN A 155 23.13 -24.38 7.69
C GLN A 155 23.96 -24.43 6.40
N LYS A 156 23.30 -24.65 5.24
CA LYS A 156 23.97 -24.69 3.93
C LYS A 156 24.29 -23.29 3.39
N HIS A 157 23.36 -22.33 3.55
CA HIS A 157 23.54 -20.95 3.12
C HIS A 157 23.79 -20.04 4.32
N ARG A 158 25.06 -19.87 4.70
CA ARG A 158 25.44 -19.05 5.86
C ARG A 158 24.94 -17.61 5.71
N GLY A 159 24.15 -17.16 6.67
CA GLY A 159 23.60 -15.80 6.69
C GLY A 159 22.33 -15.61 5.86
N HIS A 160 21.79 -16.68 5.25
CA HIS A 160 20.55 -16.64 4.48
C HIS A 160 19.46 -17.47 5.15
N HIS A 161 18.21 -17.05 4.93
CA HIS A 161 17.03 -17.76 5.42
C HIS A 161 16.43 -18.58 4.27
N CYS A 162 16.26 -19.88 4.46
CA CYS A 162 15.76 -20.79 3.44
C CYS A 162 14.55 -21.56 3.94
N TYR A 163 13.56 -21.72 3.08
CA TYR A 163 12.54 -22.73 3.25
C TYR A 163 13.10 -24.08 2.79
N ILE A 164 12.96 -25.11 3.62
CA ILE A 164 13.32 -26.49 3.28
C ILE A 164 12.03 -27.21 2.93
N ASP A 165 11.95 -27.67 1.68
CA ASP A 165 10.80 -28.46 1.23
C ASP A 165 10.80 -29.82 1.96
N PRO A 166 9.72 -30.19 2.70
CA PRO A 166 9.71 -31.40 3.50
C PRO A 166 9.76 -32.69 2.66
N ILE A 167 9.45 -32.62 1.36
CA ILE A 167 9.40 -33.78 0.46
C ILE A 167 10.74 -33.98 -0.23
N THR A 168 11.33 -32.91 -0.77
CA THR A 168 12.56 -32.97 -1.57
C THR A 168 13.82 -32.66 -0.77
N ALA A 169 13.68 -32.12 0.45
CA ALA A 169 14.76 -31.54 1.24
C ALA A 169 15.54 -30.43 0.51
N ASP A 170 14.95 -29.86 -0.54
CA ASP A 170 15.56 -28.77 -1.32
C ASP A 170 15.45 -27.45 -0.56
N HIS A 171 16.53 -26.70 -0.58
CA HIS A 171 16.62 -25.40 0.07
C HIS A 171 16.25 -24.30 -0.93
N ARG A 172 15.24 -23.51 -0.58
CA ARG A 172 14.82 -22.34 -1.35
C ARG A 172 15.09 -21.10 -0.53
N GLU A 173 16.04 -20.30 -0.98
CA GLU A 173 16.36 -19.01 -0.36
C GLU A 173 15.15 -18.06 -0.41
N LEU A 174 14.89 -17.40 0.71
CA LEU A 174 13.78 -16.47 0.88
C LEU A 174 14.30 -15.04 0.94
N ASP A 175 13.73 -14.17 0.12
CA ASP A 175 14.00 -12.74 0.17
C ASP A 175 13.41 -12.10 1.46
N ILE A 176 13.95 -10.96 1.86
CA ILE A 176 13.51 -10.19 3.04
C ILE A 176 12.03 -9.82 2.91
N ALA A 177 11.56 -9.48 1.71
CA ALA A 177 10.16 -9.19 1.46
C ALA A 177 9.26 -10.40 1.76
N THR A 178 9.69 -11.60 1.34
CA THR A 178 9.00 -12.86 1.59
C THR A 178 8.96 -13.20 3.08
N GLN A 179 10.10 -13.06 3.78
CA GLN A 179 10.17 -13.28 5.23
C GLN A 179 9.24 -12.32 5.99
N THR A 180 9.24 -11.04 5.61
CA THR A 180 8.38 -10.01 6.23
C THR A 180 6.89 -10.29 5.99
N HIS A 181 6.53 -10.72 4.78
CA HIS A 181 5.14 -11.08 4.46
C HIS A 181 4.68 -12.30 5.26
N TRP A 182 5.52 -13.33 5.37
CA TRP A 182 5.21 -14.52 6.15
C TRP A 182 5.07 -14.19 7.65
N ALA A 183 5.98 -13.39 8.22
CA ALA A 183 5.88 -12.94 9.60
C ALA A 183 4.57 -12.20 9.90
N LYS A 184 4.10 -11.36 8.95
CA LYS A 184 2.79 -10.69 9.06
C LYS A 184 1.63 -11.67 9.03
N LEU A 185 1.70 -12.72 8.20
CA LEU A 185 0.65 -13.74 8.16
C LEU A 185 0.61 -14.59 9.43
N ILE A 186 1.76 -14.87 10.05
CA ILE A 186 1.84 -15.52 11.37
C ILE A 186 1.19 -14.61 12.42
N PHE A 187 1.52 -13.31 12.42
CA PHE A 187 0.93 -12.34 13.35
C PHE A 187 -0.60 -12.26 13.22
N LEU A 188 -1.14 -12.43 12.01
CA LEU A 188 -2.59 -12.45 11.75
C LEU A 188 -3.25 -13.82 12.00
N ASN A 189 -2.51 -14.81 12.51
CA ASN A 189 -2.96 -16.21 12.68
C ASN A 189 -3.45 -16.87 11.38
N GLN A 190 -2.93 -16.43 10.23
CA GLN A 190 -3.27 -16.95 8.90
C GLN A 190 -2.21 -17.93 8.37
N ALA A 191 -1.08 -18.05 9.07
CA ALA A 191 0.02 -18.95 8.73
C ALA A 191 0.72 -19.47 9.99
N SER A 192 1.44 -20.58 9.87
CA SER A 192 2.32 -21.10 10.91
C SER A 192 3.79 -20.95 10.53
N LEU A 193 4.70 -21.23 11.47
CA LEU A 193 6.15 -21.21 11.25
C LEU A 193 6.61 -22.31 10.28
N GLU A 194 5.95 -23.46 10.32
CA GLU A 194 6.37 -24.66 9.57
C GLU A 194 5.74 -24.73 8.17
N ARG A 195 4.50 -24.22 8.04
CA ARG A 195 3.74 -24.32 6.80
C ARG A 195 3.81 -23.01 6.05
N LEU A 196 4.42 -23.08 4.87
CA LEU A 196 4.47 -21.96 3.96
C LEU A 196 3.04 -21.49 3.61
N PRO A 197 2.74 -20.19 3.71
CA PRO A 197 1.46 -19.63 3.30
C PRO A 197 1.09 -19.99 1.86
N ASN A 198 -0.15 -20.43 1.62
CA ASN A 198 -0.62 -20.84 0.29
C ASN A 198 -0.54 -19.71 -0.77
N ASN A 199 -0.48 -18.45 -0.34
CA ASN A 199 -0.31 -17.28 -1.20
C ASN A 199 1.16 -16.91 -1.49
N LEU A 200 2.13 -17.61 -0.89
CA LEU A 200 3.55 -17.56 -1.27
C LEU A 200 3.81 -18.52 -2.43
N ILE A 201 3.15 -18.26 -3.56
CA ILE A 201 3.46 -18.98 -4.80
C ILE A 201 4.84 -18.50 -5.26
N PHE A 202 5.85 -19.37 -5.16
CA PHE A 202 7.18 -19.17 -5.73
C PHE A 202 7.13 -19.24 -7.26
N GLY A 203 6.47 -18.25 -7.88
CA GLY A 203 6.20 -18.21 -9.30
C GLY A 203 7.20 -17.33 -10.06
N HIS A 204 8.15 -18.00 -10.72
CA HIS A 204 8.99 -17.50 -11.80
C HIS A 204 10.07 -16.48 -11.45
N LYS A 205 11.29 -17.00 -11.22
CA LYS A 205 12.51 -16.26 -11.57
C LYS A 205 12.33 -15.79 -13.01
N ARG A 206 12.15 -14.48 -13.22
CA ARG A 206 12.25 -13.89 -14.56
C ARG A 206 13.64 -14.23 -15.08
N THR A 207 13.73 -15.15 -16.02
CA THR A 207 14.92 -15.36 -16.84
C THR A 207 15.23 -14.00 -17.44
N LYS A 208 16.30 -13.34 -16.95
CA LYS A 208 16.78 -12.10 -17.53
C LYS A 208 17.03 -12.39 -19.00
N ARG A 209 16.23 -11.82 -19.90
CA ARG A 209 16.56 -11.82 -21.33
C ARG A 209 17.91 -11.12 -21.44
N ALA A 210 18.91 -11.82 -21.96
CA ALA A 210 20.19 -11.24 -22.28
C ALA A 210 19.94 -10.02 -23.18
N HIS A 211 20.45 -8.87 -22.77
CA HIS A 211 20.44 -7.67 -23.59
C HIS A 211 21.38 -7.94 -24.78
N VAL A 212 20.81 -8.24 -25.94
CA VAL A 212 21.57 -8.25 -27.20
C VAL A 212 22.01 -6.81 -27.44
N SER A 213 23.31 -6.58 -27.32
CA SER A 213 23.97 -5.34 -27.73
C SER A 213 23.79 -5.18 -29.24
N GLN A 214 22.83 -4.36 -29.67
CA GLN A 214 22.73 -3.94 -31.07
C GLN A 214 23.67 -2.75 -31.29
N ASN A 215 24.83 -3.05 -31.87
CA ASN A 215 25.66 -2.05 -32.53
C ASN A 215 24.94 -1.55 -33.80
N SER A 216 24.77 -0.23 -33.86
CA SER A 216 24.74 0.65 -35.04
C SER A 216 24.47 0.02 -36.42
N SER A 217 23.32 0.37 -37.01
CA SER A 217 23.26 0.76 -38.43
C SER A 217 22.03 1.64 -38.67
N SER A 218 22.28 2.88 -39.11
CA SER A 218 21.28 3.86 -39.51
C SER A 218 20.75 3.52 -40.90
N ASN A 219 19.50 3.05 -40.99
CA ASN A 219 18.77 2.96 -42.25
C ASN A 219 17.50 3.82 -42.14
N ALA A 220 17.67 5.15 -42.29
CA ALA A 220 16.58 6.04 -42.64
C ALA A 220 16.66 6.33 -44.15
N PRO A 221 15.56 6.25 -44.91
CA PRO A 221 15.59 6.49 -46.35
C PRO A 221 15.82 7.97 -46.67
N PRO A 222 16.52 8.28 -47.78
CA PRO A 222 16.87 9.65 -48.15
C PRO A 222 15.65 10.47 -48.58
N ILE A 223 15.51 11.67 -48.02
CA ILE A 223 14.48 12.66 -48.38
C ILE A 223 15.08 13.60 -49.44
N HIS A 224 14.62 13.51 -50.68
CA HIS A 224 14.94 14.47 -51.74
C HIS A 224 13.95 15.64 -51.69
N VAL A 225 14.47 16.86 -51.53
CA VAL A 225 13.68 18.10 -51.60
C VAL A 225 14.00 18.81 -52.92
N HIS A 226 13.01 18.90 -53.81
CA HIS A 226 13.08 19.75 -55.01
C HIS A 226 12.64 21.17 -54.66
N LEU A 227 13.54 22.14 -54.81
CA LEU A 227 13.20 23.56 -54.80
C LEU A 227 12.96 24.00 -56.24
N ASN A 228 11.71 24.25 -56.59
CA ASN A 228 11.37 24.94 -57.83
C ASN A 228 11.60 26.45 -57.62
N GLY A 229 12.44 27.01 -58.49
CA GLY A 229 13.02 28.33 -58.33
C GLY A 229 12.10 29.51 -58.59
N VAL A 230 12.67 30.68 -58.29
CA VAL A 230 12.51 31.92 -59.03
C VAL A 230 13.87 32.20 -59.66
#